data_AF-A0AAT9RVK8-F1
#
_entry.id   AF-A0AAT9RVK8-F1
#
_cell.length_a   1.000
_cell.length_b   1.000
_cell.length_c   1.000
_cell.angle_alpha   90.00
_cell.angle_beta   90.00
_cell.angle_gamma   90.00
#
_symmetry.space_group_name_H-M   'P 1'
#
loop_
_entity.id
_entity.type
_entity.pdbx_description
1 polymer ?
#
loop_
_entity_poly.entity_id
_entity_poly.type
_entity_poly.pdbx_seq_one_letter_code
_entity_poly.pdbx_strand_id
1 'polypeptide(L)'
;MHQLTTPSEEQGLLRTVPSAGDAALLSEVVELRAKNEQLEHALVSRAVIDQARGMVMALAPCSSERAWDVLVDVSQHCNIKLRDVAAALVATTKDRTLPEPMQRELRRTLRSLHLADRR
;
A
#
# COMPACT_ATOMS: atom_id res chain seq x y z
N MET A 1 -68.70 19.17 -31.75
CA MET A 1 -67.92 18.02 -31.25
C MET A 1 -66.91 18.56 -30.25
N HIS A 2 -66.97 18.07 -29.00
CA HIS A 2 -65.95 18.27 -27.99
C HIS A 2 -64.72 17.43 -28.33
N GLN A 3 -63.51 17.99 -28.11
CA GLN A 3 -62.41 17.39 -27.33
C GLN A 3 -61.15 18.26 -27.53
N LEU A 4 -60.80 19.08 -26.54
CA LEU A 4 -59.95 18.77 -25.38
C LEU A 4 -58.47 18.79 -25.76
N THR A 5 -57.88 19.94 -25.45
CA THR A 5 -56.47 20.14 -25.13
C THR A 5 -55.91 18.94 -24.35
N THR A 6 -54.88 18.28 -24.88
CA THR A 6 -54.04 17.38 -24.10
C THR A 6 -53.20 18.22 -23.13
N PRO A 7 -53.34 18.08 -21.80
CA PRO A 7 -52.43 18.69 -20.86
C PRO A 7 -51.20 17.80 -20.66
N SER A 8 -50.04 18.44 -20.52
CA SER A 8 -48.89 17.99 -19.74
C SER A 8 -48.48 16.51 -19.85
N GLU A 9 -47.45 16.26 -20.64
CA GLU A 9 -46.37 15.39 -20.22
C GLU A 9 -45.14 16.24 -19.91
N GLU A 10 -45.29 17.14 -18.93
CA GLU A 10 -44.18 17.60 -18.10
C GLU A 10 -43.70 16.43 -17.24
N GLN A 11 -43.23 15.36 -17.88
CA GLN A 11 -42.36 14.38 -17.24
C GLN A 11 -40.97 15.02 -17.14
N GLY A 12 -40.92 16.15 -16.41
CA GLY A 12 -39.68 16.68 -15.88
C GLY A 12 -39.11 15.57 -15.02
N LEU A 13 -38.09 14.90 -15.55
CA LEU A 13 -37.13 14.10 -14.80
C LEU A 13 -36.97 14.80 -13.45
N LEU A 14 -37.54 14.24 -12.38
CA LEU A 14 -37.38 14.75 -11.04
C LEU A 14 -35.92 14.49 -10.70
N ARG A 15 -35.05 15.38 -11.20
CA ARG A 15 -33.67 15.51 -10.76
C ARG A 15 -33.83 15.96 -9.33
N THR A 16 -33.92 14.99 -8.43
CA THR A 16 -33.81 15.22 -7.00
C THR A 16 -32.45 15.84 -6.81
N VAL A 17 -32.42 17.17 -6.79
CA VAL A 17 -31.24 17.90 -6.37
C VAL A 17 -31.03 17.45 -4.93
N PRO A 18 -29.91 16.79 -4.60
CA PRO A 18 -29.67 16.38 -3.24
C PRO A 18 -29.88 17.59 -2.35
N SER A 19 -30.65 17.42 -1.28
CA SER A 19 -30.78 18.44 -0.25
C SER A 19 -29.38 18.86 0.21
N ALA A 20 -29.22 20.06 0.74
CA ALA A 20 -27.94 20.46 1.34
C ALA A 20 -27.44 19.43 2.38
N GLY A 21 -28.37 18.75 3.08
CA GLY A 21 -28.05 17.65 3.98
C GLY A 21 -27.54 16.39 3.25
N ASP A 22 -28.14 16.02 2.12
CA ASP A 22 -27.71 14.87 1.32
C ASP A 22 -26.33 15.13 0.68
N ALA A 23 -26.09 16.36 0.22
CA ALA A 23 -24.80 16.76 -0.34
C ALA A 23 -23.69 16.73 0.72
N ALA A 24 -23.97 17.19 1.95
CA ALA A 24 -23.02 17.12 3.06
C ALA A 24 -22.71 15.67 3.44
N LEU A 25 -23.74 14.81 3.55
CA LEU A 25 -23.57 13.38 3.83
C LEU A 25 -22.76 12.68 2.73
N LEU A 26 -23.00 12.99 1.46
CA LEU A 26 -22.22 12.45 0.34
C LEU A 26 -20.75 12.89 0.41
N SER A 27 -20.48 14.15 0.76
CA SER A 27 -19.12 14.65 0.96
C SER A 27 -18.40 13.91 2.09
N GLU A 28 -19.08 13.73 3.23
CA GLU A 28 -18.54 13.00 4.38
C GLU A 28 -18.24 11.53 4.02
N VAL A 29 -19.14 10.86 3.29
CA VAL A 29 -18.91 9.48 2.81
C VAL A 29 -17.70 9.40 1.87
N VAL A 30 -17.50 10.38 0.99
CA VAL A 30 -16.34 10.43 0.09
C VAL A 30 -15.04 10.60 0.88
N GLU A 31 -15.02 11.52 1.84
CA GLU A 31 -13.84 11.73 2.70
C GLU A 31 -13.49 10.50 3.53
N LEU A 32 -14.50 9.86 4.13
CA LEU A 32 -14.30 8.63 4.91
C LEU A 32 -13.77 7.48 4.06
N ARG A 33 -14.25 7.33 2.81
CA ARG A 33 -13.74 6.31 1.88
C ARG A 33 -12.28 6.58 1.51
N ALA A 34 -11.94 7.83 1.16
CA ALA A 34 -10.56 8.19 0.84
C ALA A 34 -9.62 7.96 2.03
N LYS A 35 -10.06 8.26 3.25
CA LYS A 35 -9.30 7.99 4.47
C LYS A 35 -9.14 6.49 4.72
N ASN A 36 -10.18 5.71 4.49
CA ASN A 36 -10.12 4.26 4.66
C ASN A 36 -9.12 3.63 3.65
N GLU A 37 -9.16 4.03 2.39
CA GLU A 37 -8.19 3.59 1.37
C GLU A 37 -6.74 3.91 1.77
N GLN A 38 -6.49 5.13 2.28
CA GLN A 38 -5.15 5.52 2.77
C GLN A 38 -4.68 4.65 3.94
N LEU A 39 -5.57 4.33 4.88
CA LEU A 39 -5.26 3.46 6.01
C LEU A 39 -5.03 2.02 5.57
N GLU A 40 -5.85 1.48 4.67
CA GLU A 40 -5.66 0.16 4.07
C GLU A 40 -4.30 0.07 3.37
N HIS A 41 -3.94 1.07 2.56
CA HIS A 41 -2.62 1.15 1.94
C HIS A 41 -1.48 1.17 2.96
N ALA A 42 -1.64 1.94 4.04
CA ALA A 42 -0.66 1.98 5.12
C ALA A 42 -0.52 0.61 5.81
N LEU A 43 -1.63 -0.06 6.11
CA LEU A 43 -1.65 -1.38 6.74
C LEU A 43 -1.02 -2.47 5.86
N VAL A 44 -1.38 -2.50 4.57
CA VAL A 44 -0.79 -3.45 3.60
C VAL A 44 0.72 -3.23 3.49
N SER A 45 1.16 -1.97 3.42
CA SER A 45 2.59 -1.64 3.35
C SER A 45 3.33 -2.07 4.61
N ARG A 46 2.72 -1.93 5.80
CA ARG A 46 3.30 -2.35 7.06
C ARG A 46 3.39 -3.87 7.17
N ALA A 47 2.33 -4.58 6.77
CA ALA A 47 2.30 -6.05 6.77
C ALA A 47 3.39 -6.67 5.88
N VAL A 48 3.58 -6.17 4.65
CA VAL A 48 4.61 -6.71 3.74
C VAL A 48 6.03 -6.39 4.23
N ILE A 49 6.22 -5.22 4.83
CA ILE A 49 7.49 -4.81 5.42
C ILE A 49 7.84 -5.68 6.64
N ASP A 50 6.87 -5.98 7.49
CA ASP A 50 7.08 -6.83 8.66
C ASP A 50 7.37 -8.29 8.26
N GLN A 51 6.73 -8.79 7.20
CA GLN A 51 7.08 -10.09 6.60
C GLN A 51 8.52 -10.12 6.08
N ALA A 52 8.90 -9.11 5.28
CA ALA A 52 10.26 -9.00 4.77
C ALA A 52 11.30 -8.92 5.90
N ARG A 53 10.98 -8.20 6.98
CA ARG A 53 11.83 -8.11 8.17
C ARG A 53 12.02 -9.49 8.82
N GLY A 54 10.94 -10.24 9.00
CA GLY A 54 10.99 -11.62 9.50
C GLY A 54 11.82 -12.55 8.62
N MET A 55 11.73 -12.39 7.28
CA MET A 55 12.59 -13.14 6.35
C MET A 55 14.06 -12.81 6.53
N VAL A 56 14.42 -11.53 6.71
CA VAL A 56 15.81 -11.13 6.97
C VAL A 56 16.31 -11.75 8.27
N MET A 57 15.51 -11.74 9.35
CA MET A 57 15.85 -12.39 10.62
C MET A 57 16.07 -13.90 10.45
N ALA A 58 15.32 -14.55 9.58
CA ALA A 58 15.49 -15.98 9.28
C ALA A 58 16.75 -16.26 8.43
N LEU A 59 17.11 -15.36 7.51
CA LEU A 59 18.29 -15.49 6.65
C LEU A 59 19.60 -15.18 7.39
N ALA A 60 19.56 -14.25 8.34
CA ALA A 60 20.66 -13.87 9.20
C ALA A 60 20.10 -13.65 10.61
N PRO A 61 20.33 -14.58 11.56
CA PRO A 61 19.82 -14.46 12.93
C PRO A 61 20.26 -13.13 13.55
N CYS A 62 19.32 -12.19 13.66
CA CYS A 62 19.54 -10.85 14.19
C CYS A 62 18.26 -10.30 14.84
N SER A 63 18.38 -9.17 15.55
CA SER A 63 17.22 -8.49 16.13
C SER A 63 16.32 -7.88 15.05
N SER A 64 15.08 -7.57 15.43
CA SER A 64 14.11 -6.90 14.54
C SER A 64 14.61 -5.53 14.07
N GLU A 65 15.31 -4.79 14.94
CA GLU A 65 15.89 -3.48 14.64
C GLU A 65 16.99 -3.62 13.58
N ARG A 66 17.88 -4.59 13.73
CA ARG A 66 18.94 -4.83 12.74
C ARG A 66 18.40 -5.31 11.40
N ALA A 67 17.37 -6.16 11.41
CA ALA A 67 16.69 -6.57 10.19
C ALA A 67 16.00 -5.38 9.49
N TRP A 68 15.45 -4.44 10.24
CA TRP A 68 14.92 -3.19 9.70
C TRP A 68 16.01 -2.35 9.04
N ASP A 69 17.15 -2.15 9.72
CA ASP A 69 18.27 -1.38 9.19
C ASP A 69 18.78 -1.98 7.87
N VAL A 70 18.84 -3.31 7.77
CA VAL A 70 19.19 -3.99 6.50
C VAL A 70 18.24 -3.63 5.37
N LEU A 71 16.92 -3.65 5.60
CA LEU A 71 15.94 -3.30 4.57
C LEU A 71 16.04 -1.81 4.17
N VAL A 72 16.30 -0.93 5.14
CA VAL A 72 16.52 0.50 4.92
C VAL A 72 17.79 0.73 4.07
N ASP A 73 18.89 0.05 4.40
CA ASP A 73 20.13 0.13 3.64
C ASP A 73 19.93 -0.29 2.19
N VAL A 74 19.27 -1.43 1.95
CA VAL A 74 18.96 -1.90 0.59
C VAL A 74 18.08 -0.88 -0.16
N SER A 75 17.06 -0.34 0.51
CA SER A 75 16.18 0.68 -0.06
C SER A 75 16.93 1.94 -0.49
N GLN A 76 17.79 2.47 0.38
CA GLN A 76 18.55 3.69 0.13
C GLN A 76 19.59 3.49 -0.98
N HIS A 77 20.38 2.41 -0.90
CA HIS A 77 21.45 2.14 -1.88
C HIS A 77 20.89 1.78 -3.26
N CYS A 78 19.72 1.15 -3.33
CA CYS A 78 19.05 0.87 -4.60
C CYS A 78 18.19 2.04 -5.10
N ASN A 79 17.95 3.07 -4.28
CA ASN A 79 16.99 4.15 -4.54
C ASN A 79 15.58 3.61 -4.90
N ILE A 80 15.11 2.60 -4.16
CA ILE A 80 13.79 1.97 -4.33
C ILE A 80 13.03 2.14 -3.03
N LYS A 81 11.72 2.40 -3.11
CA LYS A 81 10.88 2.56 -1.91
C LYS A 81 10.93 1.28 -1.07
N LEU A 82 11.07 1.43 0.24
CA LEU A 82 11.17 0.31 1.19
C LEU A 82 10.07 -0.75 1.02
N ARG A 83 8.82 -0.31 0.79
CA ARG A 83 7.69 -1.23 0.53
C ARG A 83 7.87 -2.09 -0.72
N ASP A 84 8.52 -1.56 -1.75
CA ASP A 84 8.75 -2.27 -3.01
C ASP A 84 9.93 -3.24 -2.85
N VAL A 85 10.95 -2.86 -2.07
CA VAL A 85 12.02 -3.78 -1.63
C VAL A 85 11.43 -4.95 -0.83
N ALA A 86 10.58 -4.65 0.15
CA ALA A 86 9.92 -5.66 0.97
C ALA A 86 9.04 -6.60 0.13
N ALA A 87 8.24 -6.05 -0.78
CA ALA A 87 7.41 -6.84 -1.69
C ALA A 87 8.25 -7.74 -2.61
N ALA A 88 9.36 -7.22 -3.15
CA ALA A 88 10.26 -8.00 -3.98
C ALA A 88 10.94 -9.13 -3.20
N LEU A 89 11.31 -8.89 -1.94
CA LEU A 89 11.86 -9.92 -1.06
C LEU A 89 10.82 -11.00 -0.73
N VAL A 90 9.61 -10.60 -0.32
CA VAL A 90 8.52 -11.55 -0.02
C VAL A 90 8.14 -12.37 -1.25
N ALA A 91 8.16 -11.77 -2.45
CA ALA A 91 7.86 -12.49 -3.69
C ALA A 91 8.83 -13.65 -3.97
N THR A 92 10.05 -13.64 -3.40
CA THR A 92 11.02 -14.74 -3.57
C THR A 92 10.56 -16.05 -2.96
N THR A 93 9.62 -16.02 -2.00
CA THR A 93 8.95 -17.21 -1.45
C THR A 93 8.10 -17.98 -2.47
N LYS A 94 7.78 -17.36 -3.61
CA LYS A 94 7.01 -17.94 -4.73
C LYS A 94 7.90 -18.13 -5.96
N ASP A 95 9.17 -18.47 -5.76
CA ASP A 95 10.18 -18.71 -6.80
C ASP A 95 10.46 -17.51 -7.73
N ARG A 96 10.14 -16.28 -7.28
CA ARG A 96 10.55 -15.07 -8.01
C ARG A 96 11.99 -14.72 -7.68
N THR A 97 12.73 -14.27 -8.68
CA THR A 97 14.08 -13.76 -8.46
C THR A 97 14.05 -12.32 -7.97
N LEU A 98 14.78 -12.03 -6.91
CA LEU A 98 15.02 -10.65 -6.49
C LEU A 98 15.84 -9.92 -7.58
N PRO A 99 15.43 -8.72 -8.03
CA PRO A 99 16.22 -7.93 -8.98
C PRO A 99 17.68 -7.78 -8.57
N GLU A 100 18.57 -7.89 -9.53
CA GLU A 100 20.03 -7.91 -9.34
C GLU A 100 20.59 -6.82 -8.42
N PRO A 101 20.22 -5.52 -8.56
CA PRO A 101 20.76 -4.49 -7.68
C PRO A 101 20.36 -4.71 -6.21
N MET A 102 19.11 -5.11 -5.96
CA MET A 102 18.63 -5.42 -4.61
C MET A 102 19.28 -6.70 -4.07
N GLN A 103 19.46 -7.71 -4.90
CA GLN A 103 20.11 -8.97 -4.50
C GLN A 103 21.57 -8.75 -4.12
N ARG A 104 22.30 -7.95 -4.89
CA ARG A 104 23.69 -7.60 -4.61
C ARG A 104 23.81 -6.85 -3.29
N GLU A 105 22.93 -5.87 -3.08
CA GLU A 105 22.95 -5.06 -1.87
C GLU A 105 22.56 -5.88 -0.65
N LEU A 106 21.46 -6.64 -0.70
CA LEU A 106 21.03 -7.50 0.40
C LEU A 106 22.15 -8.45 0.85
N ARG A 107 22.87 -9.07 -0.10
CA ARG A 107 24.03 -9.91 0.23
C ARG A 107 25.17 -9.12 0.88
N ARG A 108 25.41 -7.88 0.46
CA ARG A 108 26.44 -7.01 1.05
C ARG A 108 26.08 -6.67 2.50
N THR A 109 24.85 -6.22 2.75
CA THR A 109 24.40 -5.82 4.10
C THR A 109 24.38 -7.02 5.05
N LEU A 110 23.88 -8.18 4.61
CA LEU A 110 23.89 -9.40 5.44
C LEU A 110 25.30 -9.89 5.78
N ARG A 111 26.27 -9.74 4.86
CA ARG A 111 27.68 -10.06 5.17
C ARG A 111 28.25 -9.10 6.22
N SER A 112 27.96 -7.81 6.11
CA SER A 112 28.41 -6.80 7.08
C SER A 112 27.85 -7.10 8.48
N LEU A 113 26.56 -7.46 8.55
CA LEU A 113 25.88 -7.82 9.79
C LEU A 113 26.57 -8.99 10.52
N HIS A 114 26.84 -10.09 9.80
CA HIS A 114 27.53 -11.25 10.36
C HIS A 114 28.97 -10.97 10.84
N LEU A 115 29.64 -9.94 10.31
CA LEU A 115 30.96 -9.53 10.77
C LEU A 115 30.87 -8.68 12.04
N ALA A 116 29.80 -7.89 12.19
CA ALA A 116 29.57 -7.08 13.36
C ALA A 116 29.20 -7.92 14.60
N ASP A 117 28.47 -9.03 14.42
CA ASP A 117 28.06 -9.93 15.52
C ASP A 117 29.16 -10.85 16.06
N ARG A 118 30.33 -10.93 15.40
CA ARG A 118 31.47 -11.73 15.87
C ARG A 118 32.48 -10.95 16.71
N ARG A 119 32.21 -9.68 17.02
CA ARG A 119 33.08 -8.78 17.80
C ARG A 119 32.49 -8.56 19.18
#